data_AF-B2YHF9-F1
#
_entry.id   AF-B2YHF9-F1
#
_cell.length_a   1.000
_cell.length_b   1.000
_cell.length_c   1.000
_cell.angle_alpha   90.00
_cell.angle_beta   90.00
_cell.angle_gamma   90.00
#
_symmetry.space_group_name_H-M   'P 1'
#
loop_
_entity.id
_entity.type
_entity.pdbx_description
1 polymer ?
#
loop_
_entity_poly.entity_id
_entity_poly.type
_entity_poly.pdbx_seq_one_letter_code
_entity_poly.pdbx_strand_id
1 'polypeptide(L)'
;MVETEDALKGLLPDLESRKFPGGSNKFPIGGTGACVSNIVHTQGYVHCHTPATDASGPVKAVMAEMFEYFQSMTLPALLRISLPCCLNMCGAVQCSDIGIVGIHRKPPIVEHDRLDNICEIPLAISACPTGAIKPAKVEIDGKKVNSVTV
;
A
#
# COMPACT_ATOMS: atom_id res chain seq x y z
N MET A 1 -3.07 1.95 -29.74
CA MET A 1 -2.14 3.00 -30.19
C MET A 1 -2.70 3.57 -31.47
N VAL A 2 -2.64 4.89 -31.66
CA VAL A 2 -2.98 5.52 -32.95
C VAL A 2 -1.74 5.55 -33.83
N GLU A 3 -1.90 5.36 -35.14
CA GLU A 3 -0.78 5.22 -36.08
C GLU A 3 -0.39 6.53 -36.77
N THR A 4 -1.25 7.55 -36.71
CA THR A 4 -1.05 8.83 -37.39
C THR A 4 -1.16 10.01 -36.43
N GLU A 5 -0.50 11.10 -36.76
CA GLU A 5 -0.55 12.35 -35.99
C GLU A 5 -1.97 12.94 -35.96
N ASP A 6 -2.71 12.84 -37.06
CA ASP A 6 -4.09 13.34 -37.13
C ASP A 6 -5.03 12.58 -36.18
N ALA A 7 -4.88 11.25 -36.11
CA ALA A 7 -5.62 10.44 -35.15
C ALA A 7 -5.24 10.78 -33.70
N LEU A 8 -3.96 11.10 -33.44
CA LEU A 8 -3.50 11.58 -32.13
C LEU A 8 -4.12 12.94 -31.77
N LYS A 9 -4.12 13.90 -32.70
CA LYS A 9 -4.73 15.22 -32.53
C LYS A 9 -6.22 15.13 -32.23
N GLY A 10 -6.92 14.16 -32.81
CA GLY A 10 -8.33 13.87 -32.48
C GLY A 10 -8.52 13.22 -31.11
N LEU A 11 -7.60 12.36 -30.67
CA LEU A 11 -7.68 11.64 -29.40
C LEU A 11 -7.44 12.52 -28.17
N LEU A 12 -6.48 13.45 -28.23
CA LEU A 12 -6.12 14.31 -27.09
C LEU A 12 -7.33 15.07 -26.50
N PRO A 13 -8.13 15.83 -27.27
CA PRO A 13 -9.26 16.56 -26.73
C PRO A 13 -10.39 15.64 -26.24
N ASP A 14 -10.57 14.47 -26.86
CA ASP A 14 -11.55 13.48 -26.38
C ASP A 14 -11.19 13.00 -24.97
N LEU A 15 -9.91 12.68 -24.70
CA LEU A 15 -9.44 12.28 -23.38
C LEU A 15 -9.56 13.42 -22.36
N GLU A 16 -9.16 14.64 -22.72
CA GLU A 16 -9.22 15.82 -21.85
C GLU A 16 -10.66 16.18 -21.43
N SER A 17 -11.64 15.92 -22.29
CA SER A 17 -13.05 16.21 -22.02
C SER A 17 -13.70 15.28 -20.99
N ARG A 18 -13.11 14.10 -20.73
CA ARG A 18 -13.73 13.04 -19.92
C ARG A 18 -13.49 13.26 -18.43
N LYS A 19 -14.52 13.69 -17.71
CA LYS A 19 -14.51 13.87 -16.25
C LYS A 19 -15.57 13.02 -15.54
N PHE A 20 -15.34 12.74 -14.25
CA PHE A 20 -16.36 12.22 -13.35
C PHE A 20 -17.29 13.34 -12.87
N PRO A 21 -18.49 13.02 -12.35
CA PRO A 21 -19.40 14.02 -11.78
C PRO A 21 -18.77 14.87 -10.67
N GLY A 22 -17.80 14.33 -9.93
CA GLY A 22 -17.04 15.05 -8.89
C GLY A 22 -15.88 15.92 -9.43
N GLY A 23 -15.79 16.12 -10.74
CA GLY A 23 -14.81 17.03 -11.38
C GLY A 23 -13.43 16.44 -11.65
N SER A 24 -13.11 15.24 -11.14
CA SER A 24 -11.83 14.58 -11.42
C SER A 24 -11.74 14.11 -12.87
N ASN A 25 -10.54 14.24 -13.45
CA ASN A 25 -10.23 13.74 -14.78
C ASN A 25 -10.32 12.20 -14.80
N LYS A 26 -11.01 11.63 -15.78
CA LYS A 26 -11.04 10.18 -15.99
C LYS A 26 -9.74 9.66 -16.58
N PHE A 27 -9.16 10.42 -17.52
CA PHE A 27 -7.95 10.05 -18.27
C PHE A 27 -6.98 11.24 -18.35
N PRO A 28 -6.37 11.67 -17.23
CA PRO A 28 -5.39 12.74 -17.28
C PRO A 28 -4.18 12.33 -18.11
N ILE A 29 -3.79 13.17 -19.07
CA ILE A 29 -2.63 12.95 -19.94
C ILE A 29 -1.37 13.44 -19.20
N GLY A 30 -0.33 12.61 -19.14
CA GLY A 30 0.91 12.90 -18.42
C GLY A 30 1.71 11.63 -18.08
N GLY A 31 2.66 11.77 -17.16
CA GLY A 31 3.43 10.64 -16.61
C GLY A 31 4.60 10.16 -17.47
N THR A 32 5.11 10.99 -18.38
CA THR A 32 6.27 10.71 -19.23
C THR A 32 7.46 11.59 -18.85
N GLY A 33 8.69 11.11 -19.06
CA GLY A 33 9.91 11.89 -18.81
C GLY A 33 10.17 12.17 -17.33
N ALA A 34 10.79 13.31 -17.03
CA ALA A 34 11.19 13.69 -15.68
C ALA A 34 10.01 14.30 -14.88
N CYS A 35 9.15 13.42 -14.39
CA CYS A 35 7.84 13.73 -13.80
C CYS A 35 7.57 12.86 -12.56
N VAL A 36 6.39 13.02 -11.94
CA VAL A 36 5.83 12.03 -11.00
C VAL A 36 4.81 11.18 -11.75
N SER A 37 5.16 9.93 -12.05
CA SER A 37 4.33 9.05 -12.89
C SER A 37 3.64 7.96 -12.07
N ASN A 38 2.46 8.33 -11.56
CA ASN A 38 1.60 7.50 -10.70
C ASN A 38 2.31 6.98 -9.42
N ILE A 39 1.58 6.27 -8.57
CA ILE A 39 2.12 5.68 -7.33
C ILE A 39 1.83 4.18 -7.34
N VAL A 40 2.88 3.36 -7.24
CA VAL A 40 2.69 1.92 -7.04
C VAL A 40 2.16 1.72 -5.62
N HIS A 41 1.02 1.06 -5.49
CA HIS A 41 0.34 0.95 -4.20
C HIS A 41 -0.35 -0.40 -4.03
N THR A 42 -0.89 -0.61 -2.84
CA THR A 42 -1.40 -1.91 -2.37
C THR A 42 -2.89 -1.87 -2.08
N GLN A 43 -3.41 -2.93 -1.45
CA GLN A 43 -4.84 -3.04 -1.17
C GLN A 43 -5.33 -2.09 -0.07
N GLY A 44 -4.53 -1.81 0.96
CA GLY A 44 -4.98 -0.99 2.09
C GLY A 44 -6.22 -1.57 2.80
N TYR A 45 -7.10 -0.69 3.27
CA TYR A 45 -8.33 -1.04 3.97
C TYR A 45 -9.43 -1.55 3.05
N VAL A 46 -9.22 -1.50 1.72
CA VAL A 46 -10.19 -2.00 0.74
C VAL A 46 -10.32 -3.52 0.81
N HIS A 47 -9.24 -4.24 1.16
CA HIS A 47 -9.25 -5.71 1.10
C HIS A 47 -8.26 -6.43 2.03
N CYS A 48 -7.17 -5.81 2.47
CA CYS A 48 -6.15 -6.52 3.24
C CYS A 48 -6.57 -6.68 4.71
N HIS A 49 -6.13 -7.77 5.36
CA HIS A 49 -6.36 -8.01 6.80
C HIS A 49 -5.16 -7.63 7.69
N THR A 50 -3.98 -7.34 7.11
CA THR A 50 -2.80 -6.85 7.84
C THR A 50 -2.42 -5.36 7.61
N PRO A 51 -3.30 -4.46 7.12
CA PRO A 51 -2.92 -3.09 6.83
C PRO A 51 -2.75 -2.27 8.12
N ALA A 52 -1.67 -1.49 8.19
CA ALA A 52 -1.49 -0.44 9.18
C ALA A 52 -2.05 0.92 8.72
N THR A 53 -2.28 1.08 7.41
CA THR A 53 -2.88 2.27 6.78
C THR A 53 -3.67 1.87 5.53
N ASP A 54 -4.55 2.76 5.05
CA ASP A 54 -5.14 2.62 3.73
C ASP A 54 -4.10 2.86 2.61
N ALA A 55 -4.46 2.46 1.38
CA ALA A 55 -3.66 2.70 0.18
C ALA A 55 -4.34 3.68 -0.79
N SER A 56 -5.57 3.41 -1.22
CA SER A 56 -6.24 4.21 -2.25
C SER A 56 -6.48 5.67 -1.82
N GLY A 57 -6.89 5.89 -0.58
CA GLY A 57 -7.08 7.23 -0.02
C GLY A 57 -5.79 8.06 -0.02
N PRO A 58 -4.71 7.60 0.65
CA PRO A 58 -3.43 8.30 0.65
C PRO A 58 -2.86 8.54 -0.76
N VAL A 59 -2.94 7.56 -1.67
CA VAL A 59 -2.50 7.75 -3.06
C VAL A 59 -3.29 8.85 -3.75
N LYS A 60 -4.61 8.87 -3.59
CA LYS A 60 -5.44 9.93 -4.17
C LYS A 60 -5.08 11.31 -3.61
N ALA A 61 -4.79 11.41 -2.32
CA ALA A 61 -4.39 12.66 -1.67
C ALA A 61 -3.03 13.14 -2.21
N VAL A 62 -2.01 12.26 -2.24
CA VAL A 62 -0.67 12.61 -2.74
C VAL A 62 -0.71 12.97 -4.23
N MET A 63 -1.41 12.21 -5.06
CA MET A 63 -1.51 12.51 -6.50
C MET A 63 -2.34 13.75 -6.80
N ALA A 64 -3.18 14.23 -5.88
CA ALA A 64 -3.85 15.51 -6.04
C ALA A 64 -2.84 16.67 -5.92
N GLU A 65 -1.97 16.62 -4.91
CA GLU A 65 -0.91 17.61 -4.70
C GLU A 65 0.20 17.51 -5.76
N MET A 66 0.54 16.30 -6.21
CA MET A 66 1.59 16.07 -7.21
C MET A 66 1.09 16.17 -8.66
N PHE A 67 -0.17 16.58 -8.89
CA PHE A 67 -0.78 16.51 -10.23
C PHE A 67 -0.06 17.40 -11.26
N GLU A 68 0.46 18.56 -10.84
CA GLU A 68 1.27 19.44 -11.71
C GLU A 68 2.54 18.73 -12.21
N TYR A 69 3.21 17.98 -11.34
CA TYR A 69 4.39 17.19 -11.72
C TYR A 69 4.05 15.97 -12.57
N PHE A 70 2.81 15.48 -12.53
CA PHE A 70 2.36 14.43 -13.45
C PHE A 70 2.18 14.97 -14.88
N GLN A 71 1.70 16.21 -15.03
CA GLN A 71 1.45 16.84 -16.34
C GLN A 71 2.65 17.60 -16.90
N SER A 72 3.79 17.62 -16.21
CA SER A 72 4.99 18.36 -16.61
C SER A 72 6.24 17.49 -16.55
N MET A 73 7.35 17.99 -17.13
CA MET A 73 8.66 17.34 -17.12
C MET A 73 9.73 18.26 -16.52
N THR A 74 9.41 18.87 -15.37
CA THR A 74 10.23 19.90 -14.71
C THR A 74 11.21 19.35 -13.68
N LEU A 75 11.12 18.07 -13.33
CA LEU A 75 12.03 17.45 -12.37
C LEU A 75 13.39 17.16 -13.02
N PRO A 76 14.47 17.00 -12.22
CA PRO A 76 15.78 16.61 -12.75
C PRO A 76 15.81 15.20 -13.35
N ALA A 77 14.97 14.30 -12.84
CA ALA A 77 14.81 12.93 -13.28
C ALA A 77 13.39 12.44 -12.97
N LEU A 78 13.05 11.24 -13.43
CA LEU A 78 11.79 10.57 -13.09
C LEU A 78 11.77 10.26 -11.59
N LEU A 79 10.70 10.66 -10.91
CA LEU A 79 10.50 10.41 -9.49
C LEU A 79 9.43 9.33 -9.29
N ARG A 80 9.81 8.23 -8.64
CA ARG A 80 8.95 7.11 -8.30
C ARG A 80 8.52 7.16 -6.84
N ILE A 81 7.22 7.11 -6.63
CA ILE A 81 6.60 7.02 -5.30
C ILE A 81 5.93 5.65 -5.17
N SER A 82 6.07 5.02 -4.01
CA SER A 82 5.36 3.78 -3.70
C SER A 82 4.78 3.76 -2.29
N LEU A 83 3.62 3.09 -2.12
CA LEU A 83 2.89 3.01 -0.87
C LEU A 83 2.33 1.60 -0.56
N PRO A 84 3.02 0.80 0.27
CA PRO A 84 2.45 -0.37 0.91
C PRO A 84 1.71 -0.04 2.21
N CYS A 85 0.62 -0.75 2.44
CA CYS A 85 -0.20 -0.61 3.63
C CYS A 85 0.44 -1.21 4.90
N CYS A 86 1.48 -2.04 4.77
CA CYS A 86 2.22 -2.62 5.89
C CYS A 86 3.66 -2.98 5.50
N LEU A 87 4.45 -3.44 6.48
CA LEU A 87 5.87 -3.80 6.33
C LEU A 87 6.15 -5.04 5.48
N ASN A 88 5.13 -5.75 5.00
CA ASN A 88 5.33 -6.75 3.95
C ASN A 88 5.73 -6.11 2.62
N MET A 89 5.60 -4.77 2.51
CA MET A 89 6.18 -3.96 1.45
C MET A 89 5.83 -4.45 0.04
N CYS A 90 4.60 -4.93 -0.17
CA CYS A 90 4.14 -5.37 -1.47
C CYS A 90 4.28 -4.22 -2.50
N GLY A 91 4.91 -4.49 -3.63
CA GLY A 91 5.22 -3.48 -4.64
C GLY A 91 6.70 -3.08 -4.63
N ALA A 92 6.97 -1.78 -4.71
CA ALA A 92 8.29 -1.26 -5.04
C ALA A 92 8.85 -0.25 -4.01
N VAL A 93 8.34 -0.25 -2.79
CA VAL A 93 8.69 0.80 -1.81
C VAL A 93 10.15 0.78 -1.36
N GLN A 94 10.76 -0.40 -1.31
CA GLN A 94 12.18 -0.60 -0.98
C GLN A 94 13.13 -0.05 -2.04
N CYS A 95 12.62 0.28 -3.23
CA CYS A 95 13.41 0.73 -4.38
C CYS A 95 12.80 1.94 -5.09
N SER A 96 11.93 2.69 -4.41
CA SER A 96 11.37 3.95 -4.91
C SER A 96 12.16 5.13 -4.39
N ASP A 97 12.16 6.24 -5.13
CA ASP A 97 12.77 7.50 -4.70
C ASP A 97 12.11 8.02 -3.41
N ILE A 98 10.78 7.85 -3.29
CA ILE A 98 10.03 8.13 -2.07
C ILE A 98 9.16 6.91 -1.72
N GLY A 99 9.32 6.43 -0.48
CA GLY A 99 8.54 5.33 0.06
C GLY A 99 7.66 5.74 1.24
N ILE A 100 6.37 5.39 1.19
CA ILE A 100 5.42 5.61 2.28
C ILE A 100 4.96 4.26 2.81
N VAL A 101 5.31 3.90 4.05
CA VAL A 101 5.00 2.58 4.62
C VAL A 101 4.14 2.72 5.86
N GLY A 102 3.02 1.99 5.90
CA GLY A 102 2.24 1.82 7.12
C GLY A 102 2.98 0.98 8.16
N ILE A 103 3.09 1.50 9.39
CA ILE A 103 3.74 0.79 10.51
C ILE A 103 2.84 0.70 11.74
N HIS A 104 2.95 -0.41 12.45
CA HIS A 104 2.38 -0.56 13.78
C HIS A 104 3.35 0.00 14.83
N ARG A 105 2.82 0.50 15.95
CA ARG A 105 3.60 1.04 17.08
C ARG A 105 3.28 0.37 18.42
N LYS A 106 2.55 -0.75 18.38
CA LYS A 106 2.15 -1.52 19.56
C LYS A 106 2.39 -3.02 19.31
N PRO A 107 2.79 -3.79 20.32
CA PRO A 107 2.81 -5.25 20.24
C PRO A 107 1.42 -5.83 19.92
N PRO A 108 1.35 -7.06 19.37
CA PRO A 108 0.08 -7.74 19.11
C PRO A 108 -0.63 -8.10 20.42
N ILE A 109 -1.97 -8.16 20.37
CA ILE A 109 -2.80 -8.67 21.46
C ILE A 109 -2.91 -10.19 21.31
N VAL A 110 -2.73 -10.94 22.39
CA VAL A 110 -2.79 -12.40 22.37
C VAL A 110 -4.16 -12.89 22.83
N GLU A 111 -4.90 -13.54 21.93
CA GLU A 111 -6.16 -14.23 22.22
C GLU A 111 -5.88 -15.66 22.71
N HIS A 112 -5.53 -15.79 24.00
CA HIS A 112 -5.07 -17.05 24.60
C HIS A 112 -6.07 -18.21 24.49
N ASP A 113 -7.37 -17.92 24.46
CA ASP A 113 -8.47 -18.89 24.37
C ASP A 113 -8.61 -19.52 22.97
N ARG A 114 -8.17 -18.81 21.93
CA ARG A 114 -8.33 -19.22 20.53
C ARG A 114 -7.03 -19.67 19.87
N LEU A 115 -5.89 -19.18 20.34
CA LEU A 115 -4.59 -19.33 19.69
C LEU A 115 -4.24 -20.79 19.35
N ASP A 116 -4.35 -21.71 20.31
CA ASP A 116 -3.99 -23.13 20.12
C ASP A 116 -4.88 -23.83 19.08
N ASN A 117 -6.10 -23.32 18.86
CA ASN A 117 -7.07 -23.92 17.93
C ASN A 117 -6.90 -23.44 16.48
N ILE A 118 -6.30 -22.27 16.26
CA ILE A 118 -6.20 -21.64 14.92
C ILE A 118 -4.77 -21.41 14.45
N CYS A 119 -3.77 -21.56 15.34
CA CYS A 119 -2.37 -21.30 15.03
C CYS A 119 -1.50 -22.53 15.31
N GLU A 120 -0.58 -22.80 14.38
CA GLU A 120 0.57 -23.66 14.67
C GLU A 120 1.62 -22.85 15.45
N ILE A 121 1.70 -23.03 16.77
CA ILE A 121 2.59 -22.24 17.67
C ILE A 121 4.05 -22.14 17.17
N PRO A 122 4.69 -23.21 16.66
CA PRO A 122 6.05 -23.12 16.13
C PRO A 122 6.20 -22.14 14.94
N LEU A 123 5.15 -22.01 14.11
CA LEU A 123 5.15 -21.03 13.02
C LEU A 123 5.06 -19.60 13.56
N ALA A 124 4.22 -19.36 14.56
CA ALA A 124 4.12 -18.04 15.19
C ALA A 124 5.44 -17.59 15.84
N ILE A 125 6.13 -18.52 16.53
CA ILE A 125 7.43 -18.24 17.16
C ILE A 125 8.49 -17.94 16.08
N SER A 126 8.60 -18.78 15.05
CA SER A 126 9.62 -18.63 14.01
C SER A 126 9.39 -17.43 13.08
N ALA A 127 8.16 -16.91 13.01
CA ALA A 127 7.83 -15.69 12.28
C ALA A 127 8.41 -14.41 12.92
N CYS A 128 8.85 -14.43 14.18
CA CYS A 128 9.34 -13.25 14.88
C CYS A 128 10.83 -12.97 14.57
N PRO A 129 11.19 -11.90 13.85
CA PRO A 129 12.58 -11.63 13.48
C PRO A 129 13.47 -11.29 14.68
N THR A 130 12.89 -10.82 15.78
CA THR A 130 13.59 -10.40 17.00
C THR A 130 13.51 -11.42 18.13
N GLY A 131 12.85 -12.57 17.92
CA GLY A 131 12.70 -13.61 18.94
C GLY A 131 11.88 -13.19 20.18
N ALA A 132 11.00 -12.20 20.05
CA ALA A 132 10.16 -11.73 21.15
C ALA A 132 9.06 -12.75 21.56
N ILE A 133 8.58 -13.54 20.60
CA ILE A 133 7.50 -14.52 20.83
C ILE A 133 8.07 -15.78 21.48
N LYS A 134 7.56 -16.16 22.65
CA LYS A 134 8.01 -17.35 23.41
C LYS A 134 6.83 -18.28 23.76
N PRO A 135 7.03 -19.61 23.80
CA PRO A 135 5.98 -20.54 24.19
C PRO A 135 5.61 -20.38 25.66
N ALA A 136 4.33 -20.51 25.98
CA ALA A 136 3.79 -20.39 27.33
C ALA A 136 2.60 -21.35 27.54
N LYS A 137 2.23 -21.56 28.80
CA LYS A 137 0.98 -22.21 29.19
C LYS A 137 0.17 -21.26 30.05
N VAL A 138 -1.09 -21.05 29.67
CA VAL A 138 -2.02 -20.14 30.38
C VAL A 138 -3.21 -20.94 30.87
N GLU A 139 -3.75 -20.58 32.03
CA GLU A 139 -4.95 -21.20 32.58
C GLU A 139 -6.18 -20.33 32.28
N ILE A 140 -7.17 -20.91 31.61
CA ILE A 140 -8.44 -20.27 31.25
C ILE A 140 -9.55 -21.22 31.66
N ASP A 141 -10.50 -20.75 32.47
CA ASP A 141 -11.64 -21.55 32.96
C ASP A 141 -11.23 -22.90 33.59
N GLY A 142 -10.11 -22.92 34.31
CA GLY A 142 -9.56 -24.13 34.95
C GLY A 142 -8.89 -25.12 33.99
N LYS A 143 -8.73 -24.77 32.71
CA LYS A 143 -8.00 -25.58 31.71
C LYS A 143 -6.68 -24.92 31.33
N LYS A 144 -5.61 -25.71 31.27
CA LYS A 144 -4.30 -25.27 30.77
C LYS A 144 -4.28 -25.36 29.25
N VAL A 145 -4.10 -24.23 28.58
CA VAL A 145 -4.00 -24.11 27.12
C VAL A 145 -2.57 -23.74 26.71
N ASN A 146 -2.13 -24.19 25.52
CA ASN A 146 -0.85 -23.76 24.98
C ASN A 146 -1.01 -22.37 24.36
N SER A 147 -0.03 -21.51 24.58
CA SER A 147 -0.07 -20.12 24.15
C SER A 147 1.34 -19.58 23.91
N VAL A 148 1.44 -18.29 23.60
CA VAL A 148 2.68 -17.52 23.58
C VAL A 148 2.64 -16.32 24.53
N THR A 149 3.82 -15.82 24.88
CA THR A 149 4.04 -14.47 25.43
C THR A 149 4.81 -13.62 24.42
N VAL A 150 4.58 -12.30 24.45
CA VAL A 150 5.15 -11.32 23.51
C VAL A 150 5.68 -10.13 24.29
#